data_AF-A0A965P2P8-F1
#
_entry.id   AF-A0A965P2P8-F1
#
_cell.length_a   1.000
_cell.length_b   1.000
_cell.length_c   1.000
_cell.angle_alpha   90.00
_cell.angle_beta   90.00
_cell.angle_gamma   90.00
#
_symmetry.space_group_name_H-M   'P 1'
#
loop_
_entity.id
_entity.type
_entity.pdbx_description
1 polymer ?
#
loop_
_entity_poly.entity_id
_entity_poly.type
_entity_poly.pdbx_seq_one_letter_code
_entity_poly.pdbx_strand_id
1 'polypeptide(L)'
;MNVFEHSFGSSHYRVTIVPKSHVIVERFDNGGLVGMQRFVPGDQAEYDSYNLSYYGPILSIGAKTITVQTTGGGKKMLKPDTFAWRNWNFSPSEAAVKNSETMQYI
;
A
#
# COMPACT_ATOMS: atom_id res chain seq x y z
N MET A 1 0.74 -19.06 3.28
CA MET A 1 0.64 -18.01 2.25
C MET A 1 -0.83 -17.82 1.95
N ASN A 2 -1.30 -16.57 1.89
CA ASN A 2 -2.69 -16.24 1.61
C ASN A 2 -2.73 -15.34 0.37
N VAL A 3 -3.61 -15.65 -0.57
CA VAL A 3 -3.80 -14.85 -1.79
C VAL A 3 -5.19 -14.22 -1.72
N PHE A 4 -5.25 -12.92 -1.98
CA PHE A 4 -6.48 -12.15 -2.04
C PHE A 4 -6.56 -11.49 -3.41
N GLU A 5 -7.69 -11.64 -4.08
CA GLU A 5 -7.94 -11.02 -5.37
C GLU A 5 -9.10 -10.04 -5.26
N HIS A 6 -8.95 -8.88 -5.89
CA HIS A 6 -9.96 -7.83 -5.84
C HIS A 6 -9.99 -7.04 -7.14
N SER A 7 -11.17 -6.79 -7.68
CA SER A 7 -11.36 -6.02 -8.91
C SER A 7 -12.08 -4.70 -8.63
N PHE A 8 -11.53 -3.61 -9.16
CA PHE A 8 -12.17 -2.29 -9.19
C PHE A 8 -12.29 -1.84 -10.65
N GLY A 9 -13.49 -1.96 -11.22
CA GLY A 9 -13.69 -1.69 -12.65
C GLY A 9 -12.85 -2.64 -13.52
N SER A 10 -12.02 -2.07 -14.41
CA SER A 10 -11.12 -2.84 -15.29
C SER A 10 -9.80 -3.25 -14.62
N SER A 11 -9.50 -2.73 -13.43
CA SER A 11 -8.28 -3.05 -12.70
C SER A 11 -8.51 -4.22 -11.76
N HIS A 12 -7.59 -5.18 -11.80
CA HIS A 12 -7.57 -6.35 -10.94
C HIS A 12 -6.30 -6.36 -10.10
N TYR A 13 -6.45 -6.58 -8.81
CA TYR A 13 -5.35 -6.63 -7.86
C TYR A 13 -5.24 -8.04 -7.29
N ARG A 14 -4.02 -8.57 -7.29
CA ARG A 14 -3.66 -9.77 -6.54
C ARG A 14 -2.71 -9.39 -5.41
N VAL A 15 -3.06 -9.81 -4.20
CA VAL A 15 -2.28 -9.57 -3.00
C VAL A 15 -1.86 -10.89 -2.40
N THR A 16 -0.57 -11.16 -2.46
CA THR A 16 0.02 -12.35 -1.84
C THR A 16 0.62 -11.97 -0.50
N ILE A 17 0.04 -12.48 0.58
CA ILE A 17 0.53 -12.29 1.94
C ILE A 17 1.27 -13.54 2.41
N VAL A 18 2.54 -13.34 2.78
CA VAL A 18 3.34 -14.31 3.54
C VAL A 18 3.54 -13.73 4.94
N PRO A 19 2.75 -14.18 5.93
CA PRO A 19 2.73 -13.58 7.27
C PRO A 19 4.12 -13.51 7.88
N LYS A 20 4.40 -12.41 8.59
CA LYS A 20 5.70 -12.07 9.20
C LYS A 20 6.87 -11.89 8.23
N SER A 21 6.67 -12.08 6.92
CA SER A 21 7.75 -12.01 5.94
C SER A 21 7.52 -10.88 4.96
N HIS A 22 6.51 -10.96 4.11
CA HIS A 22 6.30 -10.00 3.04
C HIS A 22 4.87 -10.01 2.51
N VAL A 23 4.53 -8.93 1.80
CA VAL A 23 3.35 -8.85 0.95
C VAL A 23 3.78 -8.47 -0.46
N ILE A 24 3.18 -9.09 -1.46
CA ILE A 24 3.33 -8.74 -2.86
C ILE A 24 1.99 -8.22 -3.34
N VAL A 25 2.01 -7.06 -4.00
CA VAL A 25 0.87 -6.44 -4.66
C VAL A 25 1.14 -6.48 -6.16
N GLU A 26 0.24 -7.09 -6.90
CA GLU A 26 0.25 -7.13 -8.36
C GLU A 26 -1.02 -6.44 -8.87
N ARG A 27 -0.88 -5.55 -9.85
CA ARG A 27 -2.00 -4.95 -10.57
C ARG A 27 -2.01 -5.47 -12.00
N PHE A 28 -3.19 -5.86 -12.45
CA PHE A 28 -3.47 -6.29 -13.81
C PHE A 28 -4.54 -5.38 -14.42
N ASP A 29 -4.30 -4.92 -15.65
CA ASP A 29 -5.31 -4.23 -16.44
C ASP A 29 -5.50 -5.00 -17.75
N ASN A 30 -6.75 -5.23 -18.16
CA ASN A 30 -7.11 -6.01 -19.35
C ASN A 30 -6.41 -7.40 -19.44
N GLY A 31 -6.12 -8.01 -18.29
CA GLY A 31 -5.43 -9.31 -18.19
C GLY A 31 -3.90 -9.25 -18.26
N GLY A 32 -3.29 -8.09 -18.48
CA GLY A 32 -1.84 -7.90 -18.46
C GLY A 32 -1.33 -7.36 -17.12
N LEU A 33 -0.22 -7.89 -16.61
CA LEU A 33 0.45 -7.34 -15.42
C LEU A 33 1.00 -5.94 -15.75
N VAL A 34 0.54 -4.92 -15.03
CA VAL A 34 0.95 -3.51 -15.23
C VAL A 34 1.81 -2.97 -14.09
N GLY A 35 1.83 -3.64 -12.94
CA GLY A 35 2.65 -3.24 -11.82
C GLY A 35 2.79 -4.33 -10.77
N MET A 36 3.95 -4.38 -10.13
CA MET A 36 4.25 -5.29 -9.02
C MET A 36 5.08 -4.56 -7.98
N GLN A 37 4.67 -4.65 -6.72
CA GLN A 37 5.48 -4.20 -5.59
C GLN A 37 5.57 -5.27 -4.51
N ARG A 38 6.73 -5.33 -3.87
CA ARG A 38 7.01 -6.22 -2.75
C ARG A 38 7.33 -5.34 -1.54
N PHE A 39 6.67 -5.64 -0.43
CA PHE A 39 6.90 -4.97 0.84
C PHE A 39 7.29 -5.96 1.94
N VAL A 40 8.21 -5.55 2.80
CA VAL A 40 8.62 -6.24 4.03
C VAL A 40 8.40 -5.34 5.25
N PRO A 41 8.38 -5.88 6.48
CA PRO A 41 8.38 -5.04 7.68
C PRO A 41 9.53 -4.03 7.66
N GLY A 42 9.22 -2.77 7.95
CA GLY A 42 10.14 -1.63 7.86
C GLY A 42 9.97 -0.77 6.60
N ASP A 43 9.44 -1.34 5.50
CA ASP A 43 9.18 -0.56 4.28
C ASP A 43 8.10 0.50 4.52
N GLN A 44 8.22 1.61 3.80
CA GLN A 44 7.20 2.66 3.81
C GLN A 44 5.99 2.22 2.98
N ALA A 45 4.80 2.33 3.56
CA ALA A 45 3.54 2.09 2.88
C ALA A 45 2.53 3.20 3.21
N GLU A 46 1.75 3.57 2.21
CA GLU A 46 0.65 4.52 2.35
C GLU A 46 -0.52 3.87 3.10
N TYR A 47 -1.03 4.57 4.12
CA TYR A 47 -2.14 4.13 4.95
C TYR A 47 -3.36 5.05 4.87
N ASP A 48 -3.21 6.25 4.32
CA ASP A 48 -4.31 7.16 4.07
C ASP A 48 -3.98 8.17 2.98
N SER A 49 -5.03 8.63 2.30
CA SER A 49 -4.94 9.72 1.33
C SER A 49 -6.25 10.46 1.35
N TYR A 50 -6.14 11.75 1.66
CA TYR A 50 -7.19 12.72 1.45
C TYR A 50 -6.65 13.76 0.48
N ASN A 51 -5.97 14.80 1.00
CA ASN A 51 -5.24 15.78 0.18
C ASN A 51 -3.71 15.54 0.20
N LEU A 52 -3.20 14.80 1.18
CA LEU A 52 -1.80 14.44 1.34
C LEU A 52 -1.66 12.92 1.39
N SER A 53 -0.52 12.41 0.92
CA SER A 53 -0.16 11.00 1.04
C SER A 53 0.41 10.75 2.43
N TYR A 54 -0.32 10.01 3.26
CA TYR A 54 0.13 9.61 4.59
C TYR A 54 0.70 8.20 4.54
N TYR A 55 1.98 8.10 4.84
CA TYR A 55 2.71 6.84 4.83
C TYR A 55 3.60 6.69 6.07
N GLY A 56 3.95 5.45 6.36
CA GLY A 56 4.84 5.11 7.47
C GLY A 56 5.37 3.68 7.35
N PRO A 57 6.25 3.26 8.26
CA PRO A 57 6.82 1.91 8.21
C PRO A 57 5.76 0.84 8.48
N ILE A 58 5.83 -0.27 7.74
CA ILE A 58 5.09 -1.49 8.04
C ILE A 58 5.62 -2.10 9.34
N LEU A 59 4.78 -2.18 10.36
CA LEU A 59 5.11 -2.77 11.65
C LEU A 59 4.97 -4.29 11.65
N SER A 60 3.94 -4.80 10.98
CA SER A 60 3.67 -6.24 10.94
C SER A 60 2.81 -6.64 9.74
N ILE A 61 3.05 -7.85 9.26
CA ILE A 61 2.27 -8.48 8.20
C ILE A 61 1.57 -9.69 8.81
N GLY A 62 0.26 -9.56 9.04
CA GLY A 62 -0.59 -10.63 9.56
C GLY A 62 -1.08 -11.57 8.46
N ALA A 63 -1.99 -12.48 8.81
CA ALA A 63 -2.59 -13.39 7.83
C ALA A 63 -3.52 -12.69 6.83
N LYS A 64 -4.22 -11.64 7.28
CA LYS A 64 -5.26 -10.95 6.50
C LYS A 64 -5.15 -9.43 6.57
N THR A 65 -4.12 -8.90 7.21
CA THR A 65 -3.99 -7.47 7.49
C THR A 65 -2.53 -7.06 7.49
N ILE A 66 -2.25 -5.85 7.02
CA ILE A 66 -0.94 -5.21 7.09
C ILE A 66 -1.05 -4.04 8.07
N THR A 67 -0.18 -3.98 9.07
CA THR A 67 -0.19 -2.91 10.07
C THR A 67 0.90 -1.90 9.74
N VAL A 68 0.51 -0.64 9.58
CA VAL A 68 1.40 0.49 9.30
C VAL A 68 1.41 1.45 10.48
N GLN A 69 2.58 2.00 10.81
CA GLN A 69 2.68 3.07 11.80
C GLN A 69 2.21 4.39 11.19
N THR A 70 1.39 5.14 11.93
CA THR A 70 0.96 6.48 11.48
C THR A 70 1.96 7.56 11.92
N THR A 71 1.97 8.70 11.23
CA THR A 71 2.86 9.83 11.55
C THR A 71 2.70 10.33 13.00
N GLY A 72 1.51 10.16 13.59
CA GLY A 72 1.24 10.48 15.01
C GLY A 72 1.60 9.38 16.00
N GLY A 73 2.35 8.35 15.60
CA GLY A 73 2.74 7.22 16.44
C GLY A 73 1.64 6.17 16.66
N GLY A 74 0.47 6.34 16.02
CA GLY A 74 -0.61 5.37 16.03
C GLY A 74 -0.36 4.18 15.09
N LYS A 75 -1.37 3.32 14.95
CA LYS A 75 -1.32 2.15 14.06
C LYS A 75 -2.57 2.11 13.21
N LYS A 76 -2.40 1.80 11.93
CA LYS A 76 -3.51 1.54 11.01
C LYS A 76 -3.37 0.13 10.45
N MET A 77 -4.47 -0.62 10.54
CA MET A 77 -4.56 -1.97 9.97
C MET A 77 -5.28 -1.88 8.63
N LEU A 78 -4.56 -2.24 7.57
CA LEU A 78 -5.06 -2.22 6.21
C LEU A 78 -5.45 -3.64 5.81
N LYS A 79 -6.65 -3.77 5.23
CA LYS A 79 -7.04 -5.00 4.53
C LYS A 79 -6.31 -5.09 3.19
N PRO A 80 -6.16 -6.29 2.60
CA PRO A 80 -5.36 -6.49 1.40
C PRO A 80 -5.83 -5.64 0.22
N ASP A 81 -7.14 -5.50 0.04
CA ASP A 81 -7.77 -4.67 -1.00
C ASP A 81 -7.36 -3.19 -0.87
N THR A 82 -7.51 -2.61 0.33
CA THR A 82 -7.15 -1.22 0.61
C THR A 82 -5.65 -1.01 0.50
N PHE A 83 -4.85 -1.97 0.97
CA PHE A 83 -3.40 -1.92 0.86
C PHE A 83 -2.95 -1.89 -0.61
N ALA A 84 -3.50 -2.78 -1.44
CA ALA A 84 -3.15 -2.88 -2.85
C ALA A 84 -3.47 -1.62 -3.64
N TRP A 85 -4.71 -1.13 -3.52
CA TRP A 85 -5.15 0.10 -4.19
C TRP A 85 -4.22 1.28 -3.92
N ARG A 86 -3.72 1.40 -2.68
CA ARG A 86 -2.84 2.50 -2.27
C ARG A 86 -1.38 2.30 -2.64
N ASN A 87 -0.92 1.05 -2.66
CA ASN A 87 0.51 0.75 -2.66
C ASN A 87 1.03 0.08 -3.93
N TRP A 88 0.19 -0.25 -4.92
CA TRP A 88 0.63 -0.93 -6.14
C TRP A 88 1.66 -0.15 -6.97
N ASN A 89 1.67 1.18 -6.87
CA ASN A 89 2.64 2.09 -7.51
C ASN A 89 3.20 3.12 -6.53
N PHE A 90 3.11 2.86 -5.22
CA PHE A 90 3.53 3.84 -4.23
C PHE A 90 5.05 4.05 -4.29
N SER A 91 5.45 5.30 -4.20
CA SER A 91 6.85 5.71 -4.11
C SER A 91 6.97 6.79 -3.02
N PRO A 92 7.72 6.54 -1.94
CA PRO A 92 7.83 7.49 -0.83
C PRO A 92 8.52 8.80 -1.24
N SER A 93 9.42 8.77 -2.23
CA SER A 93 10.08 9.98 -2.74
C SER A 93 9.10 10.84 -3.55
N GLU A 94 8.31 10.25 -4.43
CA GLU A 94 7.28 10.98 -5.18
C GLU A 94 6.19 11.52 -4.26
N ALA A 95 5.80 10.74 -3.25
CA ALA A 95 4.85 11.18 -2.23
C ALA A 95 5.36 12.39 -1.46
N ALA A 96 6.66 12.42 -1.10
CA ALA A 96 7.26 13.56 -0.42
C ALA A 96 7.26 14.84 -1.28
N VAL A 97 7.59 14.72 -2.57
CA VAL A 97 7.55 15.85 -3.52
C VAL A 97 6.12 16.38 -3.65
N LYS A 98 5.16 15.51 -3.97
CA LYS A 98 3.73 15.88 -4.10
C LYS A 98 3.17 16.50 -2.84
N ASN A 99 3.51 15.95 -1.67
CA ASN A 99 3.11 16.54 -0.38
C ASN A 99 3.72 17.94 -0.20
N SER A 100 5.00 18.14 -0.54
CA SER A 100 5.66 19.45 -0.44
C SER A 100 5.04 20.48 -1.38
N GLU A 101 4.66 20.09 -2.60
CA GLU A 101 3.98 20.96 -3.56
C GLU A 101 2.57 21.32 -3.06
N THR A 102 1.80 20.33 -2.59
CA THR A 102 0.43 20.54 -2.09
C THR A 102 0.40 21.45 -0.86
N MET A 103 1.37 21.30 0.04
CA MET A 103 1.53 22.15 1.24
C MET A 103 1.75 23.63 0.90
N GLN A 104 2.16 23.99 -0.33
CA GLN A 104 2.28 25.39 -0.73
C GLN A 104 0.93 26.06 -1.05
N TYR A 105 -0.14 25.27 -1.21
CA TYR A 105 -1.44 25.75 -1.69
C TYR A 105 -2.60 25.55 -0.70
N ILE A 106 -2.33 25.03 0.50
CA ILE A 106 -3.31 24.82 1.58
C ILE A 106 -3.02 25.73 2.78
#